data_AF-A0A3E0NT28-F1
#
_entry.id   AF-A0A3E0NT28-F1
#
_cell.length_a   1.000
_cell.length_b   1.000
_cell.length_c   1.000
_cell.angle_alpha   90.00
_cell.angle_beta   90.00
_cell.angle_gamma   90.00
#
_symmetry.space_group_name_H-M   'P 1'
#
loop_
_entity.id
_entity.type
_entity.pdbx_description
1 polymer ?
#
loop_
_entity_poly.entity_id
_entity_poly.type
_entity_poly.pdbx_seq_one_letter_code
_entity_poly.pdbx_strand_id
1 'polypeptide(L)'
;MSGRGRGSWLGRVFSTDHKVVGLQYGFTASAFLLLGFVLMLVMRRQLAYPGEALPWIASLLGEARAPGGVMAPEFYNQLGAMHGTIMVFLAIVPLVAGAFGNYLVPLQIGAADMAFPRLNMLSYWIYLAGGVLMVSSFFAPGGAAAAGWTSYPPLASVATVGQTLWLLAMLALIASSLLGSINILVTILQLRAPGLDLLRLPFFCWAQLVTALLLLLAFPALQAAAVLQLMDRLVGTSFFLPSGLVVNGEALAVSGGGSPLLWQHLFWFLAHPEVYVLILPAFGIVAEVLCCHARRPLWGYRWMVGSTLAVGALSFVVWAHHMFLTGMGTVVSSFFQATTMIISIPSVIILTCLLLTLWGGRIRFTVPMLFALAFLPMFGLGGLTGLPLGLAAADIQLHDTYYVVGHFHYIVAPGTLFAIFAGIYHWFPKVTGRNMSSWLGHLHFWPSLVCMNGIFLPMFAVGLAGVSRRLYDGGETYEFAQGVLHLNRTMSQFAWALAAVQVVFLINLFGSLLWGRKVDENPWRATTVEWSAPSPPLPHANFAAPIEVIGGPYGYGDPAPAGPSGSSEGAASSSHAPFELQARPRV
;
A
#
# COMPACT_ATOMS: atom_id res chain seq x y z
N MET A 1 31.15 -7.08 -17.06
CA MET A 1 31.56 -8.46 -16.71
C MET A 1 30.65 -9.45 -17.41
N SER A 2 31.25 -10.40 -18.13
CA SER A 2 30.73 -11.17 -19.25
C SER A 2 29.86 -12.37 -18.87
N GLY A 3 28.66 -12.46 -19.46
CA GLY A 3 28.21 -13.60 -20.28
C GLY A 3 27.99 -15.01 -19.69
N ARG A 4 28.47 -15.37 -18.49
CA ARG A 4 28.42 -16.78 -18.01
C ARG A 4 27.38 -17.11 -16.93
N GLY A 5 26.55 -16.14 -16.51
CA GLY A 5 25.51 -16.38 -15.47
C GLY A 5 24.06 -16.39 -15.96
N ARG A 6 23.77 -15.97 -17.20
CA ARG A 6 22.40 -15.63 -17.64
C ARG A 6 21.46 -16.84 -17.81
N GLY A 7 22.00 -18.06 -17.89
CA GLY A 7 21.21 -19.29 -18.04
C GLY A 7 21.01 -20.10 -16.76
N SER A 8 21.78 -19.83 -15.70
CA SER A 8 21.72 -20.62 -14.47
C SER A 8 20.47 -20.28 -13.66
N TRP A 9 19.89 -21.27 -12.98
CA TRP A 9 18.77 -21.07 -12.05
C TRP A 9 19.09 -19.97 -11.03
N LEU A 10 20.33 -19.93 -10.52
CA LEU A 10 20.82 -18.90 -9.60
C LEU A 10 20.75 -17.48 -10.21
N GLY A 11 21.07 -17.30 -11.48
CA GLY A 11 20.98 -15.99 -12.15
C GLY A 11 19.55 -15.49 -12.36
N ARG A 12 18.56 -16.39 -12.36
CA ARG A 12 17.13 -16.01 -12.42
C ARG A 12 16.55 -15.70 -11.04
N VAL A 13 17.02 -16.42 -10.02
CA VAL A 13 16.60 -16.22 -8.61
C VAL A 13 17.23 -14.95 -8.04
N PHE A 14 18.54 -14.77 -8.19
CA PHE A 14 19.29 -13.59 -7.76
C PHE A 14 19.52 -12.64 -8.95
N SER A 15 18.44 -12.21 -9.59
CA SER A 15 18.49 -11.27 -10.71
C SER A 15 18.68 -9.84 -10.23
N THR A 16 19.49 -9.07 -10.95
CA THR A 16 19.64 -7.62 -10.72
C THR A 16 18.75 -6.78 -11.63
N ASP A 17 18.03 -7.37 -12.59
CA ASP A 17 17.11 -6.64 -13.45
C ASP A 17 15.91 -6.15 -12.62
N HIS A 18 15.71 -4.83 -12.57
CA HIS A 18 14.60 -4.20 -11.85
C HIS A 18 13.22 -4.76 -12.21
N LYS A 19 13.01 -5.26 -13.44
CA LYS A 19 11.75 -5.89 -13.87
C LYS A 19 11.53 -7.21 -13.14
N VAL A 20 12.58 -8.02 -13.02
CA VAL A 20 12.51 -9.30 -12.29
C VAL A 20 12.31 -9.06 -10.81
N VAL A 21 13.03 -8.11 -10.22
CA VAL A 21 12.86 -7.72 -8.81
C VAL A 21 11.45 -7.17 -8.55
N GLY A 22 10.91 -6.34 -9.46
CA GLY A 22 9.54 -5.84 -9.39
C GLY A 22 8.51 -6.97 -9.45
N LEU A 23 8.69 -7.96 -10.33
CA LEU A 23 7.83 -9.15 -10.39
C LEU A 23 7.96 -10.02 -9.14
N GLN A 24 9.16 -10.17 -8.60
CA GLN A 24 9.42 -10.88 -7.34
C GLN A 24 8.64 -10.24 -6.18
N TYR A 25 8.73 -8.92 -6.01
CA TYR A 25 7.88 -8.20 -5.06
C TYR A 25 6.40 -8.42 -5.38
N GLY A 26 5.99 -8.30 -6.65
CA GLY A 26 4.60 -8.45 -7.07
C GLY A 26 3.99 -9.80 -6.67
N PHE A 27 4.68 -10.90 -6.95
CA PHE A 27 4.19 -12.24 -6.61
C PHE A 27 4.23 -12.50 -5.10
N THR A 28 5.35 -12.20 -4.44
CA THR A 28 5.49 -12.42 -2.99
C THR A 28 4.50 -11.59 -2.18
N ALA A 29 4.36 -10.31 -2.50
CA ALA A 29 3.42 -9.42 -1.81
C ALA A 29 1.95 -9.78 -2.12
N SER A 30 1.64 -10.28 -3.32
CA SER A 30 0.30 -10.83 -3.61
C SER A 30 0.00 -12.10 -2.81
N ALA A 31 1.00 -12.95 -2.58
CA ALA A 31 0.84 -14.13 -1.73
C ALA A 31 0.58 -13.72 -0.26
N PHE A 32 1.31 -12.72 0.25
CA PHE A 32 1.03 -12.14 1.57
C PHE A 32 -0.33 -11.44 1.63
N LEU A 33 -0.75 -10.77 0.57
CA LEU A 33 -2.10 -10.18 0.46
C LEU A 33 -3.18 -11.26 0.61
N LEU A 34 -3.02 -12.39 -0.09
CA LEU A 34 -3.92 -13.52 0.03
C LEU A 34 -3.90 -14.11 1.44
N LEU A 35 -2.71 -14.28 2.04
CA LEU A 35 -2.58 -14.76 3.42
C LEU A 35 -3.32 -13.83 4.40
N GLY A 36 -3.05 -12.53 4.36
CA GLY A 36 -3.72 -11.52 5.19
C GLY A 36 -5.24 -11.54 5.00
N PHE A 37 -5.70 -11.68 3.76
CA PHE A 37 -7.13 -11.81 3.45
C PHE A 37 -7.74 -13.09 4.06
N VAL A 38 -7.05 -14.23 4.00
CA VAL A 38 -7.49 -15.48 4.65
C VAL A 38 -7.56 -15.33 6.18
N LEU A 39 -6.57 -14.71 6.82
CA LEU A 39 -6.62 -14.46 8.27
C LEU A 39 -7.87 -13.64 8.65
N MET A 40 -8.19 -12.62 7.85
CA MET A 40 -9.40 -11.82 8.04
C MET A 40 -10.68 -12.64 7.86
N LEU A 41 -10.78 -13.51 6.85
CA LEU A 41 -11.97 -14.37 6.67
C LEU A 41 -12.22 -15.26 7.90
N VAL A 42 -11.15 -15.79 8.49
CA VAL A 42 -11.23 -16.60 9.72
C VAL A 42 -11.75 -15.76 10.89
N MET A 43 -11.23 -14.54 11.06
CA MET A 43 -11.74 -13.61 12.08
C MET A 43 -13.21 -13.23 11.84
N ARG A 44 -13.61 -12.96 10.60
CA ARG A 44 -15.00 -12.62 10.25
C ARG A 44 -15.96 -13.77 10.56
N ARG A 45 -15.55 -15.02 10.31
CA ARG A 45 -16.35 -16.19 10.70
C ARG A 45 -16.58 -16.23 12.20
N GLN A 46 -15.54 -16.01 13.01
CA GLN A 46 -15.67 -15.93 14.46
C GLN A 46 -16.65 -14.82 14.89
N LEU A 47 -16.53 -13.62 14.32
CA LEU A 47 -17.39 -12.48 14.67
C LEU A 47 -18.86 -12.65 14.27
N ALA A 48 -19.14 -13.41 13.21
CA ALA A 48 -20.51 -13.64 12.77
C ALA A 48 -21.22 -14.73 13.60
N TYR A 49 -20.45 -15.63 14.20
CA TYR A 49 -20.91 -16.84 14.88
C TYR A 49 -20.03 -17.14 16.10
N PRO A 50 -20.01 -16.25 17.11
CA PRO A 50 -19.20 -16.45 18.30
C PRO A 50 -19.63 -17.73 19.04
N GLY A 51 -18.67 -18.43 19.63
CA GLY A 51 -18.91 -19.68 20.37
C GLY A 51 -19.16 -20.92 19.49
N GLU A 52 -19.29 -20.77 18.17
CA GLU A 52 -19.39 -21.90 17.24
C GLU A 52 -18.01 -22.42 16.82
N ALA A 53 -17.92 -23.72 16.55
CA ALA A 53 -16.70 -24.32 16.03
C ALA A 53 -16.33 -23.73 14.66
N LEU A 54 -15.03 -23.55 14.44
CA LEU A 54 -14.49 -23.02 13.19
C LEU A 54 -14.63 -24.03 12.06
N PRO A 55 -15.42 -23.69 11.03
CA PRO A 55 -15.63 -24.58 9.91
C PRO A 55 -14.32 -24.86 9.16
N TRP A 56 -14.01 -26.15 8.99
CA TRP A 56 -13.06 -26.74 8.02
C TRP A 56 -11.60 -26.57 8.41
N ILE A 57 -11.32 -25.62 9.30
CA ILE A 57 -9.98 -25.33 9.82
C ILE A 57 -9.79 -25.78 11.26
N ALA A 58 -10.87 -26.05 12.03
CA ALA A 58 -10.77 -26.47 13.43
C ALA A 58 -9.81 -27.65 13.63
N SER A 59 -9.88 -28.65 12.75
CA SER A 59 -9.00 -29.83 12.79
C SER A 59 -7.51 -29.53 12.56
N LEU A 60 -7.18 -28.36 11.99
CA LEU A 60 -5.82 -27.93 11.71
C LEU A 60 -5.24 -27.02 12.80
N LEU A 61 -6.09 -26.46 13.67
CA LEU A 61 -5.69 -25.43 14.63
C LEU A 61 -5.21 -26.02 15.96
N GLY A 62 -5.70 -27.20 16.35
CA GLY A 62 -5.38 -27.87 17.61
C GLY A 62 -5.99 -27.17 18.83
N GLU A 63 -5.98 -27.86 19.98
CA GLU A 63 -6.63 -27.42 21.21
C GLU A 63 -6.11 -26.08 21.75
N ALA A 64 -4.85 -25.74 21.50
CA ALA A 64 -4.26 -24.49 21.98
C ALA A 64 -4.81 -23.23 21.27
N ARG A 65 -5.30 -23.37 20.03
CA ARG A 65 -5.81 -22.24 19.23
C ARG A 65 -7.33 -22.27 19.06
N ALA A 66 -7.90 -23.47 19.05
CA ALA A 66 -9.33 -23.68 18.89
C ALA A 66 -9.80 -24.85 19.77
N PRO A 67 -9.88 -24.68 21.10
CA PRO A 67 -10.34 -25.75 22.00
C PRO A 67 -11.75 -26.20 21.65
N GLY A 68 -11.94 -27.52 21.48
CA GLY A 68 -13.22 -28.07 21.00
C GLY A 68 -13.66 -27.53 19.63
N GLY A 69 -12.72 -26.96 18.86
CA GLY A 69 -12.95 -26.31 17.58
C GLY A 69 -13.38 -24.84 17.66
N VAL A 70 -13.66 -24.27 18.84
CA VAL A 70 -14.06 -22.87 19.02
C VAL A 70 -12.83 -21.98 19.13
N MET A 71 -12.79 -20.83 18.45
CA MET A 71 -11.62 -19.95 18.44
C MET A 71 -11.29 -19.41 19.86
N ALA A 72 -10.05 -19.59 20.31
CA ALA A 72 -9.57 -18.97 21.54
C ALA A 72 -9.37 -17.45 21.37
N PRO A 73 -9.67 -16.62 22.39
CA PRO A 73 -9.46 -15.17 22.33
C PRO A 73 -8.00 -14.77 22.00
N GLU A 74 -7.02 -15.52 22.52
CA GLU A 74 -5.60 -15.29 22.26
C GLU A 74 -5.29 -15.49 20.78
N PHE A 75 -5.86 -16.52 20.16
CA PHE A 75 -5.67 -16.78 18.74
C PHE A 75 -6.34 -15.71 17.87
N TYR A 76 -7.53 -15.23 18.26
CA TYR A 76 -8.16 -14.08 17.59
C TYR A 76 -7.26 -12.83 17.60
N ASN A 77 -6.64 -12.53 18.75
CA ASN A 77 -5.70 -11.41 18.88
C ASN A 77 -4.44 -11.61 18.03
N GLN A 78 -3.93 -12.84 17.92
CA GLN A 78 -2.83 -13.18 17.00
C GLN A 78 -3.22 -12.93 15.55
N LEU A 79 -4.39 -13.40 15.11
CA LEU A 79 -4.89 -13.17 13.76
C LEU A 79 -5.03 -11.67 13.47
N GLY A 80 -5.58 -10.89 14.39
CA GLY A 80 -5.75 -9.45 14.22
C GLY A 80 -4.44 -8.68 14.13
N ALA A 81 -3.47 -9.01 14.97
CA ALA A 81 -2.13 -8.40 14.92
C ALA A 81 -1.42 -8.73 13.61
N MET A 82 -1.41 -10.02 13.24
CA MET A 82 -0.72 -10.50 12.04
C MET A 82 -1.41 -10.05 10.76
N HIS A 83 -2.74 -10.01 10.70
CA HIS A 83 -3.48 -9.45 9.57
C HIS A 83 -3.06 -8.01 9.30
N GLY A 84 -3.10 -7.15 10.32
CA GLY A 84 -2.72 -5.74 10.18
C GLY A 84 -1.28 -5.57 9.70
N THR A 85 -0.33 -6.29 10.34
CA THR A 85 1.09 -6.24 9.95
C THR A 85 1.33 -6.77 8.54
N ILE A 86 0.75 -7.91 8.18
CA ILE A 86 0.92 -8.51 6.85
C ILE A 86 0.33 -7.61 5.77
N MET A 87 -0.88 -7.08 5.98
CA MET A 87 -1.52 -6.22 4.99
C MET A 87 -0.72 -4.94 4.72
N VAL A 88 -0.26 -4.25 5.76
CA VAL A 88 0.48 -2.98 5.58
C VAL A 88 1.89 -3.24 5.07
N PHE A 89 2.71 -3.98 5.82
CA PHE A 89 4.16 -4.05 5.61
C PHE A 89 4.60 -5.17 4.66
N LEU A 90 3.79 -6.22 4.49
CA LEU A 90 4.13 -7.35 3.62
C LEU A 90 3.36 -7.38 2.31
N ALA A 91 2.18 -6.76 2.24
CA ALA A 91 1.35 -6.77 1.04
C ALA A 91 1.30 -5.41 0.36
N ILE A 92 0.64 -4.41 0.94
CA ILE A 92 0.30 -3.17 0.22
C ILE A 92 1.54 -2.34 -0.09
N VAL A 93 2.38 -1.99 0.89
CA VAL A 93 3.61 -1.20 0.63
C VAL A 93 4.53 -1.90 -0.37
N PRO A 94 4.85 -3.20 -0.22
CA PRO A 94 5.67 -3.91 -1.20
C PRO A 94 5.02 -4.02 -2.58
N LEU A 95 3.70 -4.06 -2.70
CA LEU A 95 3.03 -4.01 -4.01
C LEU A 95 3.22 -2.63 -4.66
N VAL A 96 2.86 -1.55 -3.96
CA VAL A 96 2.81 -0.22 -4.57
C VAL A 96 4.19 0.42 -4.73
N ALA A 97 5.06 0.33 -3.72
CA ALA A 97 6.41 0.89 -3.75
C ALA A 97 7.44 -0.12 -4.30
N GLY A 98 7.32 -1.39 -3.90
CA GLY A 98 8.23 -2.46 -4.33
C GLY A 98 7.95 -2.90 -5.78
N ALA A 99 6.78 -3.47 -6.06
CA ALA A 99 6.50 -4.09 -7.34
C ALA A 99 6.33 -3.04 -8.46
N PHE A 100 5.36 -2.13 -8.32
CA PHE A 100 5.13 -1.08 -9.31
C PHE A 100 6.30 -0.11 -9.40
N GLY A 101 6.86 0.32 -8.26
CA GLY A 101 8.01 1.22 -8.24
C GLY A 101 9.22 0.65 -8.98
N ASN A 102 9.65 -0.57 -8.65
CA ASN A 102 10.78 -1.20 -9.34
C ASN A 102 10.50 -1.45 -10.82
N TYR A 103 9.31 -1.92 -11.17
CA TYR A 103 9.02 -2.28 -12.55
C TYR A 103 8.88 -1.04 -13.44
N LEU A 104 8.11 -0.04 -13.00
CA LEU A 104 7.69 1.08 -13.83
C LEU A 104 8.61 2.29 -13.77
N VAL A 105 9.24 2.61 -12.63
CA VAL A 105 10.01 3.87 -12.50
C VAL A 105 11.13 3.96 -13.55
N PRO A 106 12.01 2.95 -13.71
CA PRO A 106 13.04 3.02 -14.74
C PRO A 106 12.47 3.13 -16.16
N LEU A 107 11.36 2.43 -16.44
CA LEU A 107 10.68 2.52 -17.75
C LEU A 107 10.11 3.92 -17.99
N GLN A 108 9.46 4.52 -17.00
CA GLN A 108 8.81 5.82 -17.11
C GLN A 108 9.79 6.99 -17.20
N ILE A 109 11.00 6.83 -16.65
CA ILE A 109 12.05 7.85 -16.76
C ILE A 109 13.03 7.60 -17.90
N GLY A 110 12.87 6.51 -18.67
CA GLY A 110 13.77 6.15 -19.78
C GLY A 110 15.15 5.64 -19.35
N ALA A 111 15.27 5.12 -18.12
CA ALA A 111 16.50 4.52 -17.61
C ALA A 111 16.62 3.05 -18.06
N ALA A 112 17.86 2.56 -18.20
CA ALA A 112 18.13 1.16 -18.54
C ALA A 112 17.88 0.20 -17.36
N ASP A 113 18.17 0.65 -16.13
CA ASP A 113 17.99 -0.10 -14.88
C ASP A 113 17.93 0.89 -13.70
N MET A 114 17.81 0.37 -12.48
CA MET A 114 17.92 1.14 -11.23
C MET A 114 19.35 1.61 -10.97
N ALA A 115 19.54 2.65 -10.16
CA ALA A 115 20.85 3.20 -9.80
C ALA A 115 21.77 2.20 -9.11
N PHE A 116 21.22 1.35 -8.25
CA PHE A 116 21.96 0.32 -7.52
C PHE A 116 21.31 -1.06 -7.71
N PRO A 117 21.52 -1.75 -8.86
CA PRO A 117 20.83 -3.00 -9.18
C PRO A 117 21.04 -4.14 -8.17
N ARG A 118 22.24 -4.25 -7.59
CA ARG A 118 22.54 -5.26 -6.55
C ARG A 118 21.87 -4.96 -5.21
N LEU A 119 21.83 -3.68 -4.83
CA LEU A 119 21.15 -3.23 -3.62
C LEU A 119 19.64 -3.45 -3.75
N ASN A 120 19.11 -3.27 -4.96
CA ASN A 120 17.73 -3.58 -5.31
C ASN A 120 17.36 -5.05 -5.11
N MET A 121 18.22 -5.94 -5.62
CA MET A 121 18.05 -7.37 -5.43
C MET A 121 18.14 -7.72 -3.93
N LEU A 122 19.11 -7.16 -3.21
CA LEU A 122 19.29 -7.40 -1.78
C LEU A 122 18.08 -6.95 -0.96
N SER A 123 17.47 -5.80 -1.28
CA SER A 123 16.27 -5.32 -0.57
C SER A 123 15.14 -6.34 -0.66
N TYR A 124 14.89 -6.92 -1.84
CA TYR A 124 13.87 -7.96 -2.00
C TYR A 124 14.15 -9.20 -1.13
N TRP A 125 15.39 -9.68 -1.07
CA TRP A 125 15.72 -10.87 -0.29
C TRP A 125 15.62 -10.65 1.21
N ILE A 126 15.99 -9.46 1.69
CA ILE A 126 15.79 -9.06 3.09
C ILE A 126 14.29 -8.99 3.40
N TYR A 127 13.48 -8.43 2.49
CA TYR A 127 12.02 -8.41 2.61
C TYR A 127 11.43 -9.81 2.71
N LEU A 128 11.82 -10.73 1.82
CA LEU A 128 11.35 -12.11 1.83
C LEU A 128 11.74 -12.81 3.14
N ALA A 129 12.99 -12.65 3.59
CA ALA A 129 13.45 -13.23 4.85
C ALA A 129 12.65 -12.69 6.06
N GLY A 130 12.41 -11.37 6.09
CA GLY A 130 11.56 -10.74 7.11
C GLY A 130 10.12 -11.27 7.08
N GLY A 131 9.52 -11.42 5.90
CA GLY A 131 8.17 -11.98 5.74
C GLY A 131 8.06 -13.44 6.14
N VAL A 132 9.05 -14.27 5.81
CA VAL A 132 9.12 -15.67 6.26
C VAL A 132 9.24 -15.74 7.77
N LEU A 133 10.12 -14.91 8.37
CA LEU A 133 10.28 -14.84 9.82
C LEU A 133 8.97 -14.41 10.49
N MET A 134 8.29 -13.40 9.95
CA MET A 134 6.99 -12.92 10.42
C MET A 134 5.95 -14.06 10.43
N VAL A 135 5.77 -14.79 9.32
CA VAL A 135 4.81 -15.89 9.25
C VAL A 135 5.23 -17.09 10.12
N SER A 136 6.53 -17.35 10.24
CA SER A 136 7.03 -18.44 11.09
C SER A 136 6.67 -18.25 12.57
N SER A 137 6.38 -17.02 13.00
CA SER A 137 5.97 -16.72 14.38
C SER A 137 4.71 -17.45 14.83
N PHE A 138 3.81 -17.84 13.90
CA PHE A 138 2.63 -18.65 14.23
C PHE A 138 3.00 -20.02 14.83
N PHE A 139 4.18 -20.55 14.50
CA PHE A 139 4.67 -21.85 14.97
C PHE A 139 5.53 -21.75 16.23
N ALA A 140 5.78 -20.54 16.74
CA ALA A 140 6.55 -20.34 17.94
C ALA A 140 5.74 -20.75 19.19
N PRO A 141 6.40 -21.12 20.31
CA PRO A 141 5.72 -21.37 21.57
C PRO A 141 4.83 -20.19 22.00
N GLY A 142 3.56 -20.45 22.28
CA GLY A 142 2.57 -19.41 22.59
C GLY A 142 2.02 -18.65 21.37
N GLY A 143 2.38 -19.05 20.15
CA GLY A 143 1.86 -18.49 18.90
C GLY A 143 2.52 -17.17 18.47
N ALA A 144 1.88 -16.52 17.49
CA ALA A 144 2.38 -15.27 16.90
C ALA A 144 2.22 -14.07 17.86
N ALA A 145 2.66 -12.89 17.41
CA ALA A 145 2.42 -11.64 18.14
C ALA A 145 0.91 -11.41 18.33
N ALA A 146 0.51 -10.98 19.54
CA ALA A 146 -0.91 -10.80 19.91
C ALA A 146 -1.22 -9.40 20.49
N ALA A 147 -0.24 -8.48 20.53
CA ALA A 147 -0.40 -7.14 21.09
C ALA A 147 -1.01 -6.11 20.10
N GLY A 148 -1.69 -6.60 19.05
CA GLY A 148 -2.09 -5.81 17.89
C GLY A 148 -0.91 -5.40 17.00
N TRP A 149 -1.20 -4.94 15.78
CA TRP A 149 -0.16 -4.52 14.82
C TRP A 149 0.62 -3.26 15.28
N THR A 150 0.06 -2.51 16.24
CA THR A 150 0.70 -1.35 16.88
C THR A 150 1.72 -1.75 17.96
N SER A 151 1.66 -2.99 18.44
CA SER A 151 2.67 -3.62 19.29
C SER A 151 3.07 -2.77 20.52
N TYR A 152 2.08 -2.21 21.20
CA TYR A 152 2.32 -1.29 22.31
C TYR A 152 2.84 -2.01 23.57
N PRO A 153 3.94 -1.49 24.17
CA PRO A 153 4.25 -1.71 25.58
C PRO A 153 3.16 -1.12 26.50
N PRO A 154 3.01 -1.65 27.73
CA PRO A 154 3.80 -2.74 28.30
C PRO A 154 3.45 -4.13 27.75
N LEU A 155 2.26 -4.29 27.12
CA LEU A 155 1.75 -5.59 26.67
C LEU A 155 2.71 -6.32 25.72
N ALA A 156 3.24 -5.63 24.71
CA ALA A 156 4.20 -6.22 23.78
C ALA A 156 5.53 -6.59 24.45
N SER A 157 5.99 -5.85 25.46
CA SER A 157 7.25 -6.14 26.15
C SER A 157 7.18 -7.41 26.99
N VAL A 158 5.99 -7.82 27.43
CA VAL A 158 5.79 -9.03 28.26
C VAL A 158 5.11 -10.18 27.51
N ALA A 159 4.86 -10.01 26.20
CA ALA A 159 4.24 -11.01 25.35
C ALA A 159 5.16 -12.22 25.07
N THR A 160 4.58 -13.29 24.50
CA THR A 160 5.27 -14.53 24.13
C THR A 160 6.39 -14.30 23.10
N VAL A 161 7.20 -15.32 22.85
CA VAL A 161 8.34 -15.24 21.89
C VAL A 161 7.90 -14.85 20.47
N GLY A 162 6.64 -15.06 20.08
CA GLY A 162 6.08 -14.58 18.82
C GLY A 162 6.27 -13.07 18.63
N GLN A 163 6.21 -12.28 19.71
CA GLN A 163 6.47 -10.85 19.68
C GLN A 163 7.95 -10.51 19.42
N THR A 164 8.87 -11.32 19.93
CA THR A 164 10.31 -11.17 19.61
C THR A 164 10.58 -11.43 18.13
N LEU A 165 9.97 -12.48 17.56
CA LEU A 165 10.09 -12.79 16.13
C LEU A 165 9.46 -11.69 15.27
N TRP A 166 8.33 -11.12 15.70
CA TRP A 166 7.71 -9.97 15.05
C TRP A 166 8.66 -8.77 15.00
N LEU A 167 9.33 -8.42 16.10
CA LEU A 167 10.29 -7.32 16.15
C LEU A 167 11.49 -7.55 15.23
N LEU A 168 12.08 -8.75 15.26
CA LEU A 168 13.20 -9.10 14.37
C LEU A 168 12.79 -9.07 12.89
N ALA A 169 11.58 -9.56 12.58
CA ALA A 169 11.04 -9.49 11.24
C ALA A 169 10.82 -8.03 10.81
N MET A 170 10.25 -7.18 11.67
CA MET A 170 10.08 -5.75 11.39
C MET A 170 11.42 -5.05 11.12
N LEU A 171 12.49 -5.37 11.85
CA LEU A 171 13.83 -4.82 11.55
C LEU A 171 14.33 -5.19 10.15
N ALA A 172 14.11 -6.43 9.71
CA ALA A 172 14.43 -6.85 8.35
C ALA A 172 13.59 -6.09 7.32
N LEU A 173 12.28 -5.98 7.54
CA LEU A 173 11.39 -5.24 6.63
C LEU A 173 11.77 -3.76 6.52
N ILE A 174 12.12 -3.12 7.64
CA ILE A 174 12.59 -1.74 7.67
C ILE A 174 13.89 -1.59 6.88
N ALA A 175 14.86 -2.48 7.10
CA ALA A 175 16.12 -2.46 6.36
C ALA A 175 15.90 -2.63 4.84
N SER A 176 15.02 -3.54 4.44
CA SER A 176 14.62 -3.68 3.03
C SER A 176 14.05 -2.37 2.47
N SER A 177 13.09 -1.76 3.15
CA SER A 177 12.46 -0.53 2.69
C SER A 177 13.46 0.61 2.56
N LEU A 178 14.33 0.83 3.55
CA LEU A 178 15.37 1.87 3.50
C LEU A 178 16.29 1.71 2.28
N LEU A 179 16.74 0.48 2.00
CA LEU A 179 17.56 0.18 0.83
C LEU A 179 16.79 0.48 -0.48
N GLY A 180 15.55 0.00 -0.59
CA GLY A 180 14.70 0.26 -1.76
C GLY A 180 14.46 1.76 -2.00
N SER A 181 14.18 2.52 -0.95
CA SER A 181 13.92 3.96 -1.01
C SER A 181 15.10 4.77 -1.50
N ILE A 182 16.31 4.50 -0.98
CA ILE A 182 17.54 5.16 -1.46
C ILE A 182 17.72 4.88 -2.95
N ASN A 183 17.47 3.64 -3.38
CA ASN A 183 17.63 3.26 -4.77
C ASN A 183 16.63 3.97 -5.70
N ILE A 184 15.34 4.01 -5.34
CA ILE A 184 14.31 4.75 -6.09
C ILE A 184 14.66 6.24 -6.18
N LEU A 185 15.07 6.85 -5.06
CA LEU A 185 15.46 8.26 -5.01
C LEU A 185 16.58 8.59 -6.00
N VAL A 186 17.69 7.86 -5.91
CA VAL A 186 18.85 8.11 -6.78
C VAL A 186 18.50 7.80 -8.24
N THR A 187 17.72 6.76 -8.50
CA THR A 187 17.26 6.40 -9.85
C THR A 187 16.46 7.55 -10.48
N ILE A 188 15.43 8.06 -9.79
CA ILE A 188 14.61 9.16 -10.29
C ILE A 188 15.42 10.44 -10.42
N LEU A 189 16.34 10.73 -9.50
CA LEU A 189 17.06 11.99 -9.49
C LEU A 189 18.19 12.07 -10.52
N GLN A 190 18.87 10.95 -10.81
CA GLN A 190 20.12 10.94 -11.57
C GLN A 190 20.05 10.19 -12.91
N LEU A 191 19.12 9.26 -13.12
CA LEU A 191 19.11 8.39 -14.30
C LEU A 191 18.03 8.71 -15.33
N ARG A 192 17.39 9.87 -15.25
CA ARG A 192 16.36 10.29 -16.22
C ARG A 192 16.95 10.44 -17.62
N ALA A 193 16.17 10.07 -18.62
CA ALA A 193 16.47 10.33 -20.02
C ALA A 193 16.67 11.83 -20.28
N PRO A 194 17.56 12.20 -21.23
CA PRO A 194 17.69 13.58 -21.70
C PRO A 194 16.33 14.18 -22.09
N GLY A 195 16.10 15.44 -21.72
CA GLY A 195 14.84 16.16 -21.96
C GLY A 195 13.74 15.92 -20.92
N LEU A 196 13.87 14.92 -20.04
CA LEU A 196 12.95 14.67 -18.93
C LEU A 196 13.40 15.41 -17.65
N ASP A 197 13.04 16.68 -17.56
CA ASP A 197 13.20 17.47 -16.33
C ASP A 197 12.24 17.01 -15.21
N LEU A 198 12.44 17.51 -13.99
CA LEU A 198 11.62 17.15 -12.83
C LEU A 198 10.13 17.49 -13.04
N LEU A 199 9.81 18.63 -13.65
CA LEU A 199 8.42 19.04 -13.88
C LEU A 199 7.79 18.38 -15.11
N ARG A 200 8.51 17.51 -15.82
CA ARG A 200 8.00 16.66 -16.90
C ARG A 200 7.88 15.19 -16.50
N LEU A 201 8.24 14.81 -15.28
CA LEU A 201 8.05 13.45 -14.80
C LEU A 201 6.57 13.02 -14.86
N PRO A 202 6.25 11.76 -15.22
CA PRO A 202 4.94 11.20 -14.93
C PRO A 202 4.60 11.36 -13.44
N PHE A 203 3.34 11.66 -13.13
CA PHE A 203 2.90 11.88 -11.75
C PHE A 203 3.14 10.64 -10.87
N PHE A 204 3.07 9.43 -11.43
CA PHE A 204 3.48 8.22 -10.71
C PHE A 204 4.93 8.28 -10.22
N CYS A 205 5.87 8.78 -11.03
CA CYS A 205 7.26 8.95 -10.61
C CYS A 205 7.40 10.00 -9.50
N TRP A 206 6.63 11.09 -9.52
CA TRP A 206 6.59 12.05 -8.41
C TRP A 206 6.05 11.42 -7.13
N ALA A 207 4.98 10.65 -7.23
CA ALA A 207 4.42 9.92 -6.10
C ALA A 207 5.43 8.93 -5.51
N GLN A 208 6.16 8.19 -6.34
CA GLN A 208 7.22 7.28 -5.90
C GLN A 208 8.40 8.02 -5.27
N LEU A 209 8.78 9.19 -5.81
CA LEU A 209 9.83 10.03 -5.24
C LEU A 209 9.49 10.47 -3.81
N VAL A 210 8.29 11.01 -3.60
CA VAL A 210 7.83 11.42 -2.27
C VAL A 210 7.67 10.21 -1.35
N THR A 211 7.12 9.11 -1.84
CA THR A 211 7.02 7.85 -1.09
C THR A 211 8.39 7.37 -0.60
N ALA A 212 9.41 7.42 -1.45
CA ALA A 212 10.76 7.04 -1.08
C ALA A 212 11.39 8.00 -0.06
N LEU A 213 11.11 9.31 -0.13
CA LEU A 213 11.52 10.27 0.90
C LEU A 213 10.86 9.97 2.25
N LEU A 214 9.56 9.68 2.27
CA LEU A 214 8.83 9.33 3.48
C LEU A 214 9.42 8.09 4.14
N LEU A 215 9.59 7.02 3.37
CA LEU A 215 10.21 5.78 3.83
C LEU A 215 11.62 6.04 4.42
N LEU A 216 12.46 6.79 3.71
CA LEU A 216 13.84 7.08 4.14
C LEU A 216 13.90 7.85 5.47
N LEU A 217 13.02 8.83 5.67
CA LEU A 217 13.07 9.73 6.82
C LEU A 217 12.26 9.22 8.03
N ALA A 218 11.20 8.45 7.81
CA ALA A 218 10.32 7.97 8.86
C ALA A 218 10.79 6.65 9.50
N PHE A 219 11.37 5.73 8.70
CA PHE A 219 11.74 4.37 9.12
C PHE A 219 12.76 4.28 10.25
N PRO A 220 13.77 5.16 10.33
CA PRO A 220 14.75 5.11 11.42
C PRO A 220 14.13 5.22 12.82
N ALA A 221 13.01 5.94 12.99
CA ALA A 221 12.35 6.09 14.29
C ALA A 221 11.73 4.77 14.78
N LEU A 222 11.01 4.04 13.90
CA LEU A 222 10.48 2.71 14.24
C LEU A 222 11.61 1.70 14.43
N GLN A 223 12.68 1.79 13.63
CA GLN A 223 13.84 0.91 13.79
C GLN A 223 14.44 1.06 15.19
N ALA A 224 14.63 2.30 15.65
CA ALA A 224 15.10 2.58 17.00
C ALA A 224 14.12 2.03 18.05
N ALA A 225 12.82 2.29 17.91
CA ALA A 225 11.81 1.76 18.83
C ALA A 225 11.85 0.23 18.92
N ALA A 226 11.88 -0.47 17.78
CA ALA A 226 11.92 -1.93 17.71
C ALA A 226 13.19 -2.50 18.34
N VAL A 227 14.36 -1.87 18.14
CA VAL A 227 15.60 -2.25 18.83
C VAL A 227 15.46 -2.07 20.35
N LEU A 228 14.96 -0.92 20.81
CA LEU A 228 14.80 -0.66 22.24
C LEU A 228 13.81 -1.65 22.88
N GLN A 229 12.73 -2.03 22.19
CA GLN A 229 11.77 -3.01 22.70
C GLN A 229 12.37 -4.43 22.69
N LEU A 230 13.24 -4.75 21.72
CA LEU A 230 14.02 -6.00 21.76
C LEU A 230 14.99 -6.02 22.93
N MET A 231 15.63 -4.90 23.26
CA MET A 231 16.49 -4.80 24.44
C MET A 231 15.68 -5.03 25.72
N ASP A 232 14.46 -4.46 25.82
CA ASP A 232 13.58 -4.69 26.97
C ASP A 232 13.23 -6.17 27.13
N ARG A 233 13.07 -6.88 26.01
CA ARG A 233 12.68 -8.30 25.98
C ARG A 233 13.84 -9.28 26.16
N LEU A 234 15.03 -8.95 25.67
CA LEU A 234 16.14 -9.91 25.55
C LEU A 234 17.35 -9.58 26.43
N VAL A 235 17.57 -8.30 26.73
CA VAL A 235 18.75 -7.82 27.46
C VAL A 235 18.39 -7.35 28.88
N GLY A 236 17.11 -7.17 29.17
CA GLY A 236 16.62 -6.75 30.49
C GLY A 236 16.70 -5.23 30.69
N THR A 237 16.65 -4.46 29.61
CA THR A 237 16.42 -3.01 29.72
C THR A 237 14.93 -2.72 30.01
N SER A 238 14.60 -1.45 30.20
CA SER A 238 13.25 -1.02 30.58
C SER A 238 12.92 0.35 30.00
N PHE A 239 13.19 0.54 28.70
CA PHE A 239 12.90 1.79 27.98
C PHE A 239 11.41 2.11 27.97
N PHE A 240 10.56 1.10 27.75
CA PHE A 240 9.11 1.28 27.62
C PHE A 240 8.29 0.69 28.77
N LEU A 241 8.96 0.10 29.76
CA LEU A 241 8.34 -0.54 30.91
C LEU A 241 8.25 0.45 32.09
N PRO A 242 7.04 0.83 32.53
CA PRO A 242 6.85 1.73 33.66
C PRO A 242 7.11 1.01 34.99
N SER A 243 7.50 1.77 36.02
CA SER A 243 7.67 1.26 37.37
C SER A 243 6.33 0.78 37.96
N GLY A 244 6.39 -0.28 38.78
CA GLY A 244 5.20 -0.85 39.42
C GLY A 244 4.31 -1.70 38.52
N LEU A 245 4.76 -2.05 37.30
CA LEU A 245 4.04 -2.98 36.43
C LEU A 245 3.90 -4.36 37.10
N VAL A 246 2.67 -4.84 37.22
CA VAL A 246 2.36 -6.18 37.75
C VAL A 246 1.97 -7.10 36.60
N VAL A 247 2.63 -8.24 36.50
CA VAL A 247 2.38 -9.27 35.47
C VAL A 247 2.16 -10.59 36.19
N ASN A 248 1.04 -11.27 35.91
CA ASN A 248 0.67 -12.53 36.56
C ASN A 248 0.67 -12.48 38.10
N GLY A 249 0.31 -11.32 38.67
CA GLY A 249 0.27 -11.12 40.12
C GLY A 249 1.61 -10.76 40.77
N GLU A 250 2.70 -10.69 40.00
CA GLU A 250 4.03 -10.34 40.50
C GLU A 250 4.48 -8.98 39.95
N ALA A 251 5.10 -8.17 40.80
CA ALA A 251 5.72 -6.92 40.37
C ALA A 251 6.95 -7.25 39.51
N LEU A 252 6.95 -6.77 38.26
CA LEU A 252 8.08 -6.97 37.37
C LEU A 252 9.26 -6.14 37.88
N ALA A 253 10.42 -6.79 38.03
CA ALA A 253 11.66 -6.12 38.40
C ALA A 253 12.17 -5.30 37.21
N VAL A 254 11.68 -4.06 37.09
CA VAL A 254 12.06 -3.11 36.05
C VAL A 254 13.04 -2.07 36.60
N SER A 255 14.01 -1.68 35.80
CA SER A 255 14.96 -0.62 36.17
C SER A 255 14.40 0.76 35.77
N GLY A 256 14.37 1.72 36.68
CA GLY A 256 13.94 3.10 36.36
C GLY A 256 12.44 3.25 36.06
N GLY A 257 12.09 4.29 35.29
CA GLY A 257 10.72 4.71 34.98
C GLY A 257 10.44 4.83 33.48
N GLY A 258 10.60 3.73 32.74
CA GLY A 258 10.36 3.68 31.30
C GLY A 258 8.95 4.16 30.91
N SER A 259 8.80 4.61 29.66
CA SER A 259 7.56 5.25 29.21
C SER A 259 6.91 4.48 28.05
N PRO A 260 5.74 3.85 28.25
CA PRO A 260 4.95 3.29 27.16
C PRO A 260 4.59 4.31 26.08
N LEU A 261 4.39 5.59 26.45
CA LEU A 261 4.06 6.65 25.50
C LEU A 261 5.23 7.00 24.57
N LEU A 262 6.48 6.76 25.00
CA LEU A 262 7.64 6.92 24.12
C LEU A 262 7.54 5.98 22.91
N TRP A 263 7.11 4.72 23.11
CA TRP A 263 6.85 3.81 22.00
C TRP A 263 5.78 4.37 21.06
N GLN A 264 4.65 4.85 21.60
CA GLN A 264 3.58 5.39 20.78
C GLN A 264 4.05 6.58 19.92
N HIS A 265 4.83 7.50 20.50
CA HIS A 265 5.39 8.60 19.73
C HIS A 265 6.31 8.11 18.61
N LEU A 266 7.26 7.20 18.90
CA LEU A 266 8.20 6.69 17.90
C LEU A 266 7.50 5.85 16.81
N PHE A 267 6.53 5.04 17.21
CA PHE A 267 5.74 4.21 16.30
C PHE A 267 4.90 5.08 15.38
N TRP A 268 4.13 6.05 15.90
CA TRP A 268 3.26 6.89 15.08
C TRP A 268 4.01 7.93 14.26
N PHE A 269 5.14 8.44 14.76
CA PHE A 269 6.02 9.30 13.97
C PHE A 269 6.40 8.64 12.65
N LEU A 270 6.49 7.30 12.61
CA LEU A 270 6.55 6.54 11.37
C LEU A 270 5.17 6.22 10.79
N ALA A 271 4.31 5.56 11.57
CA ALA A 271 3.16 4.87 11.02
C ALA A 271 2.17 5.81 10.35
N HIS A 272 2.16 7.09 10.74
CA HIS A 272 1.36 8.08 10.03
C HIS A 272 1.96 8.49 8.65
N PRO A 273 3.25 8.88 8.52
CA PRO A 273 3.89 8.92 7.20
C PRO A 273 3.70 7.64 6.36
N GLU A 274 3.75 6.47 6.99
CA GLU A 274 3.56 5.19 6.30
C GLU A 274 2.16 5.06 5.67
N VAL A 275 1.11 5.62 6.28
CA VAL A 275 -0.21 5.59 5.61
C VAL A 275 -0.23 6.39 4.31
N TYR A 276 0.63 7.40 4.17
CA TYR A 276 0.81 8.11 2.91
C TYR A 276 1.65 7.33 1.90
N VAL A 277 2.62 6.55 2.36
CA VAL A 277 3.35 5.58 1.52
C VAL A 277 2.41 4.58 0.87
N LEU A 278 1.33 4.17 1.56
CA LEU A 278 0.29 3.29 0.99
C LEU A 278 -0.47 3.95 -0.17
N ILE A 279 -0.84 5.23 -0.05
CA ILE A 279 -1.79 5.87 -0.97
C ILE A 279 -1.14 6.72 -2.06
N LEU A 280 0.03 7.32 -1.84
CA LEU A 280 0.65 8.21 -2.82
C LEU A 280 0.91 7.51 -4.17
N PRO A 281 1.53 6.32 -4.21
CA PRO A 281 1.69 5.61 -5.47
C PRO A 281 0.36 5.18 -6.10
N ALA A 282 -0.66 4.93 -5.28
CA ALA A 282 -2.01 4.63 -5.77
C ALA A 282 -2.62 5.83 -6.53
N PHE A 283 -2.46 7.07 -6.02
CA PHE A 283 -2.81 8.27 -6.79
C PHE A 283 -2.01 8.36 -8.08
N GLY A 284 -0.72 8.02 -8.03
CA GLY A 284 0.14 7.89 -9.21
C GLY A 284 -0.46 6.97 -10.27
N ILE A 285 -0.81 5.75 -9.87
CA ILE A 285 -1.40 4.73 -10.76
C ILE A 285 -2.72 5.24 -11.36
N VAL A 286 -3.59 5.81 -10.52
CA VAL A 286 -4.87 6.34 -10.97
C VAL A 286 -4.67 7.48 -11.97
N ALA A 287 -3.71 8.39 -11.75
CA ALA A 287 -3.42 9.47 -12.68
C ALA A 287 -3.02 8.93 -14.07
N GLU A 288 -2.12 7.95 -14.13
CA GLU A 288 -1.70 7.32 -15.39
C GLU A 288 -2.89 6.69 -16.14
N VAL A 289 -3.72 5.93 -15.41
CA VAL A 289 -4.88 5.24 -15.98
C VAL A 289 -5.94 6.25 -16.46
N LEU A 290 -6.27 7.26 -15.64
CA LEU A 290 -7.29 8.26 -15.99
C LEU A 290 -6.88 9.05 -17.23
N CYS A 291 -5.66 9.59 -17.29
CA CYS A 291 -5.19 10.36 -18.43
C CYS A 291 -5.24 9.55 -19.73
N CYS A 292 -4.75 8.30 -19.67
CA CYS A 292 -4.71 7.40 -20.82
C CYS A 292 -6.10 7.04 -21.35
N HIS A 293 -7.02 6.68 -20.46
CA HIS A 293 -8.35 6.17 -20.85
C HIS A 293 -9.39 7.27 -21.04
N ALA A 294 -9.18 8.47 -20.49
CA ALA A 294 -9.96 9.67 -20.77
C ALA A 294 -9.45 10.46 -21.99
N ARG A 295 -8.24 10.17 -22.47
CA ARG A 295 -7.55 10.90 -23.55
C ARG A 295 -7.43 12.39 -23.24
N ARG A 296 -7.02 12.69 -22.02
CA ARG A 296 -6.86 14.06 -21.54
C ARG A 296 -5.54 14.23 -20.79
N PRO A 297 -4.91 15.41 -20.88
CA PRO A 297 -3.80 15.76 -20.01
C PRO A 297 -4.25 15.81 -18.56
N LEU A 298 -3.34 15.52 -17.63
CA LEU A 298 -3.61 15.65 -16.20
C LEU A 298 -3.90 17.11 -15.85
N TRP A 299 -5.12 17.39 -15.40
CA TRP A 299 -5.50 18.74 -14.99
C TRP A 299 -4.70 19.15 -13.77
N GLY A 300 -4.17 20.37 -13.76
CA GLY A 300 -3.49 20.92 -12.58
C GLY A 300 -2.23 20.15 -12.16
N TYR A 301 -1.48 19.55 -13.10
CA TYR A 301 -0.27 18.77 -12.81
C TYR A 301 0.67 19.42 -11.76
N ARG A 302 0.97 20.72 -11.88
CA ARG A 302 1.82 21.45 -10.91
C ARG A 302 1.21 21.51 -9.51
N TRP A 303 -0.12 21.68 -9.43
CA TRP A 303 -0.85 21.65 -8.17
C TRP A 303 -0.79 20.27 -7.54
N MET A 304 -0.98 19.20 -8.34
CA MET A 304 -0.86 17.83 -7.84
C MET A 304 0.54 17.51 -7.31
N VAL A 305 1.59 17.93 -8.01
CA VAL A 305 2.98 17.77 -7.55
C VAL A 305 3.21 18.54 -6.25
N GLY A 306 2.81 19.81 -6.20
CA GLY A 306 2.92 20.64 -5.00
C GLY A 306 2.15 20.07 -3.81
N SER A 307 0.93 19.57 -4.04
CA SER A 307 0.13 18.91 -3.01
C SER A 307 0.77 17.62 -2.52
N THR A 308 1.38 16.82 -3.41
CA THR A 308 2.06 15.58 -3.02
C THR A 308 3.28 15.88 -2.14
N LEU A 309 4.06 16.91 -2.47
CA LEU A 309 5.15 17.40 -1.63
C LEU A 309 4.65 17.94 -0.28
N ALA A 310 3.55 18.69 -0.29
CA ALA A 310 2.93 19.22 0.94
C ALA A 310 2.43 18.10 1.87
N VAL A 311 1.77 17.07 1.32
CA VAL A 311 1.41 15.86 2.08
C VAL A 311 2.66 15.22 2.66
N GLY A 312 3.71 15.06 1.84
CA GLY A 312 4.98 14.48 2.29
C GLY A 312 5.56 15.22 3.50
N ALA A 313 5.66 16.55 3.43
CA ALA A 313 6.19 17.36 4.53
C ALA A 313 5.28 17.37 5.76
N LEU A 314 3.96 17.57 5.57
CA LEU A 314 3.00 17.64 6.67
C LEU A 314 2.86 16.32 7.41
N SER A 315 3.10 15.19 6.75
CA SER A 315 3.00 13.86 7.38
C SER A 315 3.88 13.69 8.64
N PHE A 316 4.97 14.45 8.73
CA PHE A 316 5.88 14.46 9.87
C PHE A 316 5.43 15.33 11.05
N VAL A 317 4.30 16.07 10.93
CA VAL A 317 3.81 16.99 11.99
C VAL A 317 2.34 16.75 12.36
N VAL A 318 1.82 15.57 12.07
CA VAL A 318 0.41 15.20 12.34
C VAL A 318 0.26 13.90 13.13
N TRP A 319 1.34 13.16 13.37
CA TRP A 319 1.27 11.77 13.86
C TRP A 319 0.54 11.58 15.19
N ALA A 320 0.58 12.58 16.08
CA ALA A 320 0.03 12.41 17.41
C ALA A 320 -1.50 12.47 17.48
N HIS A 321 -2.20 12.67 16.35
CA HIS A 321 -3.66 12.46 16.33
C HIS A 321 -4.07 11.01 16.64
N HIS A 322 -3.16 10.04 16.50
CA HIS A 322 -3.42 8.66 16.95
C HIS A 322 -3.34 8.49 18.47
N MET A 323 -3.03 9.58 19.19
CA MET A 323 -2.69 9.58 20.62
C MET A 323 -3.57 10.56 21.41
N PHE A 324 -4.71 11.03 20.88
CA PHE A 324 -5.54 12.01 21.57
C PHE A 324 -6.02 11.52 22.95
N LEU A 325 -6.24 10.21 23.11
CA LEU A 325 -6.66 9.61 24.38
C LEU A 325 -5.51 9.24 25.33
N THR A 326 -4.27 9.67 25.07
CA THR A 326 -3.13 9.37 25.96
C THR A 326 -2.95 10.37 27.11
N GLY A 327 -3.90 11.28 27.33
CA GLY A 327 -3.79 12.35 28.33
C GLY A 327 -2.93 13.53 27.89
N MET A 328 -2.79 13.75 26.58
CA MET A 328 -2.06 14.88 26.03
C MET A 328 -2.69 16.22 26.43
N GLY A 329 -1.86 17.20 26.81
CA GLY A 329 -2.34 18.55 27.15
C GLY A 329 -3.04 19.26 25.99
N THR A 330 -4.04 20.09 26.30
CA THR A 330 -4.92 20.74 25.32
C THR A 330 -4.19 21.55 24.24
N VAL A 331 -3.06 22.18 24.58
CA VAL A 331 -2.26 22.96 23.63
C VAL A 331 -1.68 22.05 22.53
N VAL A 332 -1.08 20.93 22.93
CA VAL A 332 -0.48 19.97 22.00
C VAL A 332 -1.56 19.27 21.19
N SER A 333 -2.67 18.88 21.83
CA SER A 333 -3.81 18.29 21.14
C SER A 333 -4.41 19.24 20.09
N SER A 334 -4.55 20.53 20.42
CA SER A 334 -5.05 21.54 19.47
C SER A 334 -4.11 21.75 18.29
N PHE A 335 -2.79 21.71 18.52
CA PHE A 335 -1.80 21.79 17.45
C PHE A 335 -1.94 20.64 16.45
N PHE A 336 -1.96 19.39 16.95
CA PHE A 336 -2.09 18.22 16.09
C PHE A 336 -3.45 18.13 15.39
N GLN A 337 -4.53 18.57 16.05
CA GLN A 337 -5.84 18.71 15.42
C GLN A 337 -5.77 19.68 14.22
N ALA A 338 -5.19 20.87 14.41
CA ALA A 338 -5.07 21.86 13.35
C ALA A 338 -4.21 21.36 12.18
N THR A 339 -3.04 20.77 12.44
CA THR A 339 -2.18 20.24 11.38
C THR A 339 -2.83 19.06 10.64
N THR A 340 -3.60 18.21 11.35
CA THR A 340 -4.36 17.10 10.75
C THR A 340 -5.50 17.59 9.86
N MET A 341 -6.14 18.72 10.19
CA MET A 341 -7.11 19.33 9.28
C MET A 341 -6.42 19.92 8.05
N ILE A 342 -5.25 20.56 8.22
CA ILE A 342 -4.49 21.16 7.11
C ILE A 342 -4.04 20.11 6.09
N ILE A 343 -3.58 18.93 6.51
CA ILE A 343 -3.10 17.88 5.57
C ILE A 343 -4.23 17.34 4.66
N SER A 344 -5.49 17.54 5.04
CA SER A 344 -6.64 17.21 4.19
C SER A 344 -6.73 18.12 2.96
N ILE A 345 -6.25 19.37 3.02
CA ILE A 345 -6.33 20.34 1.92
C ILE A 345 -5.53 19.86 0.69
N PRO A 346 -4.23 19.50 0.80
CA PRO A 346 -3.50 18.90 -0.32
C PRO A 346 -4.16 17.65 -0.91
N SER A 347 -4.73 16.79 -0.06
CA SER A 347 -5.40 15.57 -0.51
C SER A 347 -6.66 15.87 -1.34
N VAL A 348 -7.44 16.87 -0.93
CA VAL A 348 -8.59 17.37 -1.69
C VAL A 348 -8.16 17.97 -3.03
N ILE A 349 -7.05 18.72 -3.08
CA ILE A 349 -6.52 19.26 -4.33
C ILE A 349 -6.16 18.12 -5.30
N ILE A 350 -5.46 17.09 -4.83
CA ILE A 350 -5.12 15.91 -5.65
C ILE A 350 -6.38 15.27 -6.21
N LEU A 351 -7.37 14.97 -5.35
CA LEU A 351 -8.61 14.31 -5.77
C LEU A 351 -9.41 15.19 -6.75
N THR A 352 -9.46 16.50 -6.53
CA THR A 352 -10.14 17.47 -7.41
C THR A 352 -9.46 17.53 -8.78
N CYS A 353 -8.13 17.55 -8.83
CA CYS A 353 -7.40 17.53 -10.09
C CYS A 353 -7.66 16.24 -10.90
N LEU A 354 -7.70 15.08 -10.22
CA LEU A 354 -8.05 13.79 -10.84
C LEU A 354 -9.49 13.80 -11.39
N LEU A 355 -10.45 14.37 -10.65
CA LEU A 355 -11.84 14.53 -11.11
C LEU A 355 -11.93 15.47 -12.31
N LEU A 356 -11.29 16.64 -12.26
CA LEU A 356 -11.29 17.63 -13.34
C LEU A 356 -10.59 17.12 -14.62
N THR A 357 -9.66 16.19 -14.50
CA THR A 357 -9.03 15.51 -15.65
C THR A 357 -10.06 14.78 -16.52
N LEU A 358 -11.16 14.32 -15.94
CA LEU A 358 -12.26 13.68 -16.67
C LEU A 358 -13.13 14.67 -17.45
N TRP A 359 -13.11 15.95 -17.07
CA TRP A 359 -13.95 16.98 -17.68
C TRP A 359 -13.56 17.24 -19.14
N GLY A 360 -14.54 17.10 -20.03
CA GLY A 360 -14.34 17.21 -21.48
C GLY A 360 -13.51 16.09 -22.10
N GLY A 361 -13.26 14.99 -21.36
CA GLY A 361 -12.56 13.81 -21.86
C GLY A 361 -13.45 12.88 -22.69
N ARG A 362 -12.82 12.04 -23.53
CA ARG A 362 -13.48 10.96 -24.26
C ARG A 362 -13.25 9.64 -23.52
N ILE A 363 -14.00 9.47 -22.43
CA ILE A 363 -13.82 8.37 -21.47
C ILE A 363 -14.14 7.02 -22.11
N ARG A 364 -13.16 6.11 -22.09
CA ARG A 364 -13.35 4.70 -22.44
C ARG A 364 -13.47 3.87 -21.16
N PHE A 365 -14.63 3.26 -20.94
CA PHE A 365 -14.91 2.42 -19.77
C PHE A 365 -14.28 1.02 -19.89
N THR A 366 -12.96 0.97 -20.03
CA THR A 366 -12.19 -0.28 -19.92
C THR A 366 -12.12 -0.74 -18.46
N VAL A 367 -11.83 -2.02 -18.21
CA VAL A 367 -11.66 -2.55 -16.85
C VAL A 367 -10.68 -1.73 -15.98
N PRO A 368 -9.46 -1.35 -16.43
CA PRO A 368 -8.60 -0.50 -15.61
C PRO A 368 -9.22 0.86 -15.31
N MET A 369 -9.93 1.46 -16.29
CA MET A 369 -10.63 2.73 -16.10
C MET A 369 -11.75 2.61 -15.06
N LEU A 370 -12.49 1.49 -15.03
CA LEU A 370 -13.55 1.27 -14.04
C LEU A 370 -13.01 1.25 -12.60
N PHE A 371 -11.90 0.55 -12.37
CA PHE A 371 -11.23 0.57 -11.07
C PHE A 371 -10.72 1.96 -10.69
N ALA A 372 -10.11 2.69 -11.64
CA ALA A 372 -9.66 4.07 -11.42
C ALA A 372 -10.82 5.06 -11.17
N LEU A 373 -11.98 4.84 -11.79
CA LEU A 373 -13.18 5.64 -11.55
C LEU A 373 -13.81 5.32 -10.19
N ALA A 374 -13.85 4.04 -9.79
CA ALA A 374 -14.35 3.64 -8.47
C ALA A 374 -13.47 4.13 -7.32
N PHE A 375 -12.16 4.24 -7.55
CA PHE A 375 -11.21 4.83 -6.60
C PHE A 375 -11.65 6.22 -6.13
N LEU A 376 -12.04 7.11 -7.05
CA LEU A 376 -12.30 8.53 -6.73
C LEU A 376 -13.38 8.74 -5.65
N PRO A 377 -14.63 8.23 -5.81
CA PRO A 377 -15.66 8.39 -4.78
C PRO A 377 -15.36 7.55 -3.54
N MET A 378 -14.77 6.36 -3.67
CA MET A 378 -14.50 5.50 -2.51
C MET A 378 -13.42 6.08 -1.61
N PHE A 379 -12.34 6.59 -2.19
CA PHE A 379 -11.31 7.31 -1.47
C PHE A 379 -11.86 8.61 -0.88
N GLY A 380 -12.69 9.35 -1.63
CA GLY A 380 -13.36 10.55 -1.13
C GLY A 380 -14.23 10.29 0.10
N LEU A 381 -15.06 9.24 0.08
CA LEU A 381 -15.86 8.80 1.23
C LEU A 381 -14.97 8.40 2.41
N GLY A 382 -13.92 7.61 2.17
CA GLY A 382 -12.93 7.29 3.20
C GLY A 382 -12.32 8.53 3.83
N GLY A 383 -11.90 9.51 3.01
CA GLY A 383 -11.32 10.76 3.47
C GLY A 383 -12.28 11.59 4.33
N LEU A 384 -13.55 11.67 3.94
CA LEU A 384 -14.57 12.38 4.71
C LEU A 384 -14.75 11.79 6.12
N THR A 385 -14.70 10.46 6.25
CA THR A 385 -14.77 9.81 7.56
C THR A 385 -13.52 10.01 8.43
N GLY A 386 -12.41 10.49 7.87
CA GLY A 386 -11.21 10.83 8.64
C GLY A 386 -11.29 12.19 9.34
N LEU A 387 -12.13 13.10 8.84
CA LEU A 387 -12.23 14.45 9.42
C LEU A 387 -12.70 14.43 10.88
N PRO A 388 -13.75 13.66 11.27
CA PRO A 388 -14.12 13.53 12.67
C PRO A 388 -12.99 12.95 13.55
N LEU A 389 -12.23 11.98 13.05
CA LEU A 389 -11.12 11.36 13.79
C LEU A 389 -9.93 12.31 13.99
N GLY A 390 -9.78 13.31 13.11
CA GLY A 390 -8.77 14.35 13.29
C GLY A 390 -9.15 15.42 14.32
N LEU A 391 -10.37 15.39 14.87
CA LEU A 391 -10.84 16.29 15.92
C LEU A 391 -10.82 15.58 17.27
N ALA A 392 -10.07 16.11 18.24
CA ALA A 392 -9.89 15.47 19.54
C ALA A 392 -11.24 15.23 20.28
N ALA A 393 -12.18 16.17 20.16
CA ALA A 393 -13.49 16.06 20.80
C ALA A 393 -14.35 14.91 20.26
N ALA A 394 -14.36 14.72 18.93
CA ALA A 394 -15.09 13.63 18.31
C ALA A 394 -14.37 12.29 18.52
N ASP A 395 -13.03 12.30 18.49
CA ASP A 395 -12.22 11.10 18.71
C ASP A 395 -12.46 10.50 20.10
N ILE A 396 -12.79 11.27 21.15
CA ILE A 396 -13.18 10.70 22.47
C ILE A 396 -14.22 9.57 22.35
N GLN A 397 -15.20 9.69 21.46
CA GLN A 397 -16.25 8.68 21.27
C GLN A 397 -15.90 7.64 20.20
N LEU A 398 -15.09 8.03 19.21
CA LEU A 398 -14.80 7.18 18.05
C LEU A 398 -13.51 6.37 18.22
N HIS A 399 -12.62 6.79 19.11
CA HIS A 399 -11.29 6.23 19.29
C HIS A 399 -11.36 4.73 19.54
N ASP A 400 -10.59 3.98 18.78
CA ASP A 400 -10.50 2.53 18.87
C ASP A 400 -11.85 1.77 18.74
N THR A 401 -12.91 2.41 18.24
CA THR A 401 -14.14 1.72 17.83
C THR A 401 -14.02 1.16 16.41
N TYR A 402 -15.04 0.42 15.97
CA TYR A 402 -15.18 0.02 14.57
C TYR A 402 -15.23 1.21 13.59
N TYR A 403 -15.45 2.45 14.05
CA TYR A 403 -15.42 3.63 13.18
C TYR A 403 -14.01 3.85 12.61
N VAL A 404 -12.98 3.77 13.46
CA VAL A 404 -11.58 3.89 13.03
C VAL A 404 -11.20 2.74 12.09
N VAL A 405 -11.70 1.53 12.36
CA VAL A 405 -11.49 0.36 11.50
C VAL A 405 -12.12 0.60 10.13
N GLY A 406 -13.38 1.03 10.08
CA GLY A 406 -14.10 1.35 8.84
C GLY A 406 -13.42 2.46 8.05
N HIS A 407 -13.03 3.55 8.71
CA HIS A 407 -12.32 4.68 8.10
C HIS A 407 -11.03 4.22 7.40
N PHE A 408 -10.14 3.56 8.16
CA PHE A 408 -8.85 3.13 7.63
C PHE A 408 -9.01 2.11 6.50
N HIS A 409 -9.96 1.18 6.64
CA HIS A 409 -10.22 0.21 5.57
C HIS A 409 -10.83 0.86 4.33
N TYR A 410 -11.67 1.89 4.43
CA TYR A 410 -12.12 2.64 3.25
C TYR A 410 -10.98 3.36 2.54
N ILE A 411 -10.02 3.89 3.28
CA ILE A 411 -8.82 4.52 2.69
C ILE A 411 -7.93 3.48 2.00
N VAL A 412 -7.66 2.34 2.63
CA VAL A 412 -6.68 1.38 2.13
C VAL A 412 -7.30 0.35 1.18
N ALA A 413 -8.43 -0.27 1.52
CA ALA A 413 -9.00 -1.33 0.71
C ALA A 413 -9.56 -0.80 -0.63
N PRO A 414 -10.68 -0.05 -0.71
CA PRO A 414 -11.12 0.46 -1.99
C PRO A 414 -10.27 1.64 -2.51
N GLY A 415 -9.51 2.34 -1.66
CA GLY A 415 -8.54 3.35 -2.15
C GLY A 415 -7.30 2.71 -2.77
N THR A 416 -6.50 1.98 -2.01
CA THR A 416 -5.23 1.45 -2.55
C THR A 416 -5.41 0.19 -3.41
N LEU A 417 -6.27 -0.78 -3.03
CA LEU A 417 -6.41 -2.01 -3.83
C LEU A 417 -7.07 -1.76 -5.18
N PHE A 418 -8.03 -0.84 -5.30
CA PHE A 418 -8.62 -0.55 -6.61
C PHE A 418 -7.61 0.12 -7.53
N ALA A 419 -6.75 1.01 -7.01
CA ALA A 419 -5.64 1.53 -7.80
C ALA A 419 -4.67 0.41 -8.21
N ILE A 420 -4.32 -0.51 -7.31
CA ILE A 420 -3.50 -1.69 -7.65
C ILE A 420 -4.14 -2.52 -8.76
N PHE A 421 -5.43 -2.84 -8.65
CA PHE A 421 -6.14 -3.59 -9.71
C PHE A 421 -6.20 -2.81 -11.02
N ALA A 422 -6.46 -1.50 -10.98
CA ALA A 422 -6.39 -0.64 -12.15
C ALA A 422 -5.00 -0.74 -12.81
N GLY A 423 -3.94 -0.67 -12.02
CA GLY A 423 -2.57 -0.82 -12.46
C GLY A 423 -2.28 -2.20 -13.06
N ILE A 424 -2.69 -3.28 -12.41
CA ILE A 424 -2.52 -4.64 -12.93
C ILE A 424 -3.20 -4.76 -14.29
N TYR A 425 -4.48 -4.41 -14.41
CA TYR A 425 -5.19 -4.47 -15.71
C TYR A 425 -4.59 -3.53 -16.77
N HIS A 426 -4.05 -2.38 -16.36
CA HIS A 426 -3.46 -1.40 -17.27
C HIS A 426 -2.09 -1.85 -17.81
N TRP A 427 -1.18 -2.28 -16.94
CA TRP A 427 0.18 -2.67 -17.33
C TRP A 427 0.36 -4.17 -17.60
N PHE A 428 -0.64 -5.02 -17.37
CA PHE A 428 -0.56 -6.45 -17.73
C PHE A 428 -0.10 -6.70 -19.18
N PRO A 429 -0.61 -5.97 -20.20
CA PRO A 429 -0.11 -6.11 -21.56
C PRO A 429 1.34 -5.68 -21.74
N LYS A 430 1.80 -4.67 -21.00
CA LYS A 430 3.22 -4.25 -21.01
C LYS A 430 4.10 -5.33 -20.41
N VAL A 431 3.67 -5.94 -19.31
CA VAL A 431 4.43 -6.98 -18.60
C VAL A 431 4.48 -8.30 -19.36
N THR A 432 3.40 -8.68 -20.05
CA THR A 432 3.23 -10.04 -20.59
C THR A 432 3.16 -10.11 -22.12
N GLY A 433 2.96 -8.97 -22.80
CA GLY A 433 2.63 -8.94 -24.23
C GLY A 433 1.24 -9.49 -24.57
N ARG A 434 0.35 -9.65 -23.57
CA ARG A 434 -0.98 -10.26 -23.71
C ARG A 434 -2.07 -9.43 -23.04
N ASN A 435 -3.31 -9.56 -23.52
CA ASN A 435 -4.47 -8.95 -22.88
C ASN A 435 -5.17 -9.87 -21.87
N MET A 436 -5.73 -9.28 -20.81
CA MET A 436 -6.66 -9.94 -19.90
C MET A 436 -8.08 -9.99 -20.48
N SER A 437 -8.89 -10.96 -20.04
CA SER A 437 -10.29 -11.05 -20.42
C SER A 437 -11.09 -9.89 -19.83
N SER A 438 -11.78 -9.13 -20.69
CA SER A 438 -12.67 -8.04 -20.26
C SER A 438 -13.87 -8.57 -19.49
N TRP A 439 -14.47 -9.67 -19.94
CA TRP A 439 -15.64 -10.26 -19.27
C TRP A 439 -15.33 -10.68 -17.82
N LEU A 440 -14.22 -11.41 -17.62
CA LEU A 440 -13.76 -11.75 -16.26
C LEU A 440 -13.37 -10.51 -15.46
N GLY A 441 -12.85 -9.48 -16.12
CA GLY A 441 -12.52 -8.20 -15.48
C GLY A 441 -13.75 -7.47 -14.96
N HIS A 442 -14.87 -7.48 -15.68
CA HIS A 442 -16.15 -6.95 -15.19
C HIS A 442 -16.74 -7.79 -14.06
N LEU A 443 -16.65 -9.12 -14.16
CA LEU A 443 -17.08 -10.03 -13.09
C LEU A 443 -16.20 -9.91 -11.83
N HIS A 444 -14.96 -9.46 -11.97
CA HIS A 444 -14.12 -9.06 -10.85
C HIS A 444 -14.54 -7.70 -10.29
N PHE A 445 -14.70 -6.69 -11.15
CA PHE A 445 -14.92 -5.30 -10.76
C PHE A 445 -16.25 -5.07 -10.01
N TRP A 446 -17.39 -5.39 -10.63
CA TRP A 446 -18.70 -4.99 -10.10
C TRP A 446 -19.01 -5.63 -8.74
N PRO A 447 -18.82 -6.95 -8.56
CA PRO A 447 -19.02 -7.57 -7.26
C PRO A 447 -18.02 -7.09 -6.21
N SER A 448 -16.77 -6.80 -6.59
CA SER A 448 -15.78 -6.24 -5.65
C SER A 448 -16.22 -4.88 -5.12
N LEU A 449 -16.73 -3.99 -5.97
CA LEU A 449 -17.26 -2.69 -5.56
C LEU A 449 -18.40 -2.83 -4.54
N VAL A 450 -19.34 -3.73 -4.81
CA VAL A 450 -20.48 -3.99 -3.91
C VAL A 450 -20.00 -4.60 -2.59
N CYS A 451 -19.17 -5.64 -2.65
CA CYS A 451 -18.71 -6.34 -1.45
C CYS A 451 -17.84 -5.43 -0.56
N MET A 452 -16.97 -4.59 -1.12
CA MET A 452 -16.18 -3.64 -0.34
C MET A 452 -17.07 -2.70 0.49
N ASN A 453 -18.14 -2.16 -0.11
CA ASN A 453 -19.10 -1.34 0.63
C ASN A 453 -19.89 -2.17 1.65
N GLY A 454 -20.33 -3.37 1.29
CA GLY A 454 -21.06 -4.28 2.19
C GLY A 454 -20.24 -4.76 3.41
N ILE A 455 -18.91 -4.76 3.31
CA ILE A 455 -18.01 -5.07 4.43
C ILE A 455 -17.77 -3.82 5.28
N PHE A 456 -17.40 -2.69 4.68
CA PHE A 456 -16.86 -1.57 5.45
C PHE A 456 -17.90 -0.53 5.85
N LEU A 457 -18.95 -0.29 5.05
CA LEU A 457 -19.97 0.71 5.39
C LEU A 457 -20.67 0.38 6.72
N PRO A 458 -21.04 -0.89 7.01
CA PRO A 458 -21.63 -1.24 8.29
C PRO A 458 -20.71 -0.97 9.49
N MET A 459 -19.38 -0.95 9.31
CA MET A 459 -18.44 -0.70 10.41
C MET A 459 -18.63 0.70 11.01
N PHE A 460 -19.07 1.69 10.24
CA PHE A 460 -19.36 3.02 10.78
C PHE A 460 -20.58 2.99 11.71
N ALA A 461 -21.62 2.21 11.38
CA ALA A 461 -22.77 2.04 12.27
C ALA A 461 -22.38 1.29 13.55
N VAL A 462 -21.57 0.23 13.43
CA VAL A 462 -21.03 -0.51 14.59
C VAL A 462 -20.15 0.40 15.46
N GLY A 463 -19.32 1.24 14.84
CA GLY A 463 -18.45 2.18 15.53
C GLY A 463 -19.20 3.30 16.24
N LEU A 464 -20.22 3.89 15.59
CA LEU A 464 -21.08 4.91 16.18
C LEU A 464 -21.94 4.38 17.34
N ALA A 465 -22.21 3.08 17.36
CA ALA A 465 -22.84 2.42 18.51
C ALA A 465 -21.87 2.22 19.69
N GLY A 466 -20.57 2.55 19.55
CA GLY A 466 -19.57 2.45 20.63
C GLY A 466 -18.86 1.11 20.72
N VAL A 467 -19.02 0.21 19.75
CA VAL A 467 -18.37 -1.11 19.80
C VAL A 467 -16.88 -0.98 19.52
N SER A 468 -16.07 -1.31 20.53
CA SER A 468 -14.61 -1.32 20.44
C SER A 468 -14.08 -2.37 19.45
N ARG A 469 -12.96 -2.06 18.81
CA ARG A 469 -12.20 -3.02 18.00
C ARG A 469 -11.57 -4.10 18.88
N ARG A 470 -11.14 -5.20 18.26
CA ARG A 470 -10.39 -6.31 18.90
C ARG A 470 -11.16 -7.10 19.97
N LEU A 471 -12.49 -7.06 19.92
CA LEU A 471 -13.35 -7.99 20.67
C LEU A 471 -13.53 -9.27 19.86
N TYR A 472 -13.20 -10.43 20.44
CA TYR A 472 -13.24 -11.72 19.75
C TYR A 472 -14.67 -12.26 19.55
N ASP A 473 -15.62 -11.78 20.33
CA ASP A 473 -17.05 -12.09 20.27
C ASP A 473 -17.86 -10.99 19.56
N GLY A 474 -17.19 -9.95 19.05
CA GLY A 474 -17.83 -8.82 18.39
C GLY A 474 -18.63 -7.89 19.31
N GLY A 475 -18.46 -8.01 20.64
CA GLY A 475 -19.14 -7.18 21.64
C GLY A 475 -20.41 -7.79 22.20
N GLU A 476 -20.58 -9.12 22.10
CA GLU A 476 -21.75 -9.85 22.59
C GLU A 476 -22.04 -9.61 24.08
N THR A 477 -21.00 -9.37 24.90
CA THR A 477 -21.15 -9.08 26.33
C THR A 477 -21.71 -7.70 26.64
N TYR A 478 -21.80 -6.79 25.66
CA TYR A 478 -22.20 -5.40 25.88
C TYR A 478 -23.65 -5.15 25.43
N GLU A 479 -24.45 -4.56 26.31
CA GLU A 479 -25.87 -4.26 26.04
C GLU A 479 -26.04 -3.26 24.88
N PHE A 480 -25.21 -2.22 24.82
CA PHE A 480 -25.27 -1.22 23.75
C PHE A 480 -24.95 -1.80 22.35
N ALA A 481 -24.25 -2.93 22.28
CA ALA A 481 -23.84 -3.55 21.02
C ALA A 481 -24.96 -4.40 20.40
N GLN A 482 -25.96 -4.84 21.18
CA GLN A 482 -26.96 -5.83 20.74
C GLN A 482 -27.71 -5.40 19.48
N GLY A 483 -28.02 -4.09 19.35
CA GLY A 483 -28.70 -3.53 18.18
C GLY A 483 -27.90 -3.62 16.87
N VAL A 484 -26.59 -3.82 16.93
CA VAL A 484 -25.69 -3.82 15.75
C VAL A 484 -24.98 -5.15 15.50
N LEU A 485 -25.08 -6.15 16.39
CA LEU A 485 -24.41 -7.45 16.23
C LEU A 485 -24.78 -8.17 14.93
N HIS A 486 -26.02 -8.02 14.45
CA HIS A 486 -26.48 -8.61 13.20
C HIS A 486 -25.62 -8.16 11.98
N LEU A 487 -25.03 -6.96 12.03
CA LEU A 487 -24.14 -6.45 10.99
C LEU A 487 -22.86 -7.28 10.87
N ASN A 488 -22.42 -7.97 11.93
CA ASN A 488 -21.28 -8.87 11.85
C ASN A 488 -21.51 -10.04 10.90
N ARG A 489 -22.75 -10.55 10.82
CA ARG A 489 -23.13 -11.59 9.85
C ARG A 489 -23.14 -11.03 8.43
N THR A 490 -23.76 -9.87 8.21
CA THR A 490 -23.82 -9.21 6.90
C THR A 490 -22.42 -8.92 6.34
N MET A 491 -21.55 -8.28 7.13
CA MET A 491 -20.18 -7.99 6.73
C MET A 491 -19.41 -9.28 6.37
N SER A 492 -19.65 -10.37 7.10
CA SER A 492 -18.97 -11.65 6.85
C SER A 492 -19.47 -12.34 5.57
N GLN A 493 -20.76 -12.24 5.26
CA GLN A 493 -21.30 -12.73 3.98
C GLN A 493 -20.66 -12.00 2.79
N PHE A 494 -20.53 -10.67 2.86
CA PHE A 494 -19.83 -9.91 1.83
C PHE A 494 -18.33 -10.22 1.77
N ALA A 495 -17.68 -10.49 2.91
CA ALA A 495 -16.27 -10.90 2.93
C ALA A 495 -16.04 -12.24 2.20
N TRP A 496 -16.91 -13.23 2.44
CA TRP A 496 -16.86 -14.52 1.72
C TRP A 496 -17.24 -14.38 0.24
N ALA A 497 -18.22 -13.54 -0.09
CA ALA A 497 -18.54 -13.23 -1.49
C ALA A 497 -17.36 -12.56 -2.20
N LEU A 498 -16.67 -11.61 -1.54
CA LEU A 498 -15.46 -11.00 -2.05
C LEU A 498 -14.36 -12.05 -2.29
N ALA A 499 -14.21 -13.04 -1.40
CA ALA A 499 -13.26 -14.12 -1.58
C ALA A 499 -13.51 -14.92 -2.87
N ALA A 500 -14.76 -15.26 -3.15
CA ALA A 500 -15.14 -15.93 -4.40
C ALA A 500 -14.82 -15.05 -5.63
N VAL A 501 -15.03 -13.74 -5.52
CA VAL A 501 -14.73 -12.77 -6.58
C VAL A 501 -13.22 -12.65 -6.84
N GLN A 502 -12.38 -12.75 -5.81
CA GLN A 502 -10.93 -12.76 -5.98
C GLN A 502 -10.44 -14.01 -6.73
N VAL A 503 -11.14 -15.15 -6.62
CA VAL A 503 -10.83 -16.34 -7.44
C VAL A 503 -11.04 -16.04 -8.93
N VAL A 504 -12.09 -15.30 -9.30
CA VAL A 504 -12.32 -14.85 -10.69
C VAL A 504 -11.15 -14.00 -11.19
N PHE A 505 -10.63 -13.10 -10.35
CA PHE A 505 -9.43 -12.33 -10.69
C PHE A 505 -8.21 -13.21 -10.92
N LEU A 506 -7.94 -14.18 -10.03
CA LEU A 506 -6.81 -15.11 -10.19
C LEU A 506 -6.93 -15.95 -11.46
N ILE A 507 -8.13 -16.45 -11.78
CA ILE A 507 -8.41 -17.16 -13.04
C ILE A 507 -8.10 -16.24 -14.23
N ASN A 508 -8.50 -14.97 -14.18
CA ASN A 508 -8.22 -14.03 -15.26
C ASN A 508 -6.71 -13.75 -15.38
N LEU A 509 -6.03 -13.51 -14.26
CA LEU A 509 -4.61 -13.18 -14.20
C LEU A 509 -3.75 -14.32 -14.77
N PHE A 510 -3.88 -15.52 -14.21
CA PHE A 510 -3.08 -16.67 -14.63
C PHE A 510 -3.55 -17.26 -15.95
N GLY A 511 -4.86 -17.30 -16.20
CA GLY A 511 -5.42 -17.77 -17.47
C GLY A 511 -4.99 -16.89 -18.64
N SER A 512 -4.96 -15.57 -18.46
CA SER A 512 -4.51 -14.64 -19.51
C SER A 512 -2.99 -14.65 -19.70
N LEU A 513 -2.22 -14.99 -18.67
CA LEU A 513 -0.76 -15.17 -18.79
C LEU A 513 -0.43 -16.33 -19.75
N LEU A 514 -1.19 -17.42 -19.64
CA LEU A 514 -0.99 -18.65 -20.42
C LEU A 514 -1.66 -18.58 -21.80
N TRP A 515 -2.92 -18.14 -21.85
CA TRP A 515 -3.79 -18.23 -23.03
C TRP A 515 -4.31 -16.88 -23.54
N GLY A 516 -3.90 -15.77 -22.93
CA GLY A 516 -4.29 -14.43 -23.38
C GLY A 516 -3.82 -14.15 -24.80
N ARG A 517 -4.65 -13.41 -25.55
CA ARG A 517 -4.30 -12.98 -26.92
C ARG A 517 -3.10 -12.03 -26.87
N LYS A 518 -2.13 -12.27 -27.75
CA LYS A 518 -1.00 -11.35 -27.95
C LYS A 518 -1.50 -10.01 -28.46
N VAL A 519 -0.82 -8.93 -28.08
CA VAL A 519 -1.16 -7.57 -28.49
C VAL A 519 0.07 -6.77 -28.89
N ASP A 520 -0.17 -5.67 -29.57
CA ASP A 520 0.85 -4.69 -29.94
C ASP A 520 1.55 -4.11 -28.69
N GLU A 521 2.71 -3.49 -28.89
CA GLU A 521 3.54 -2.95 -27.82
C GLU A 521 2.83 -1.85 -26.99
N ASN A 522 1.94 -1.09 -27.63
CA ASN A 522 1.16 -0.01 -27.02
C ASN A 522 -0.35 -0.16 -27.33
N PRO A 523 -1.04 -1.13 -26.71
CA PRO A 523 -2.45 -1.39 -27.00
C PRO A 523 -3.36 -0.24 -26.55
N TRP A 524 -2.88 0.57 -25.62
CA TRP A 524 -3.61 1.73 -25.10
C TRP A 524 -3.28 3.02 -25.84
N ARG A 525 -2.35 3.06 -26.80
CA ARG A 525 -1.87 4.32 -27.41
C ARG A 525 -1.55 5.37 -26.32
N ALA A 526 -0.91 4.94 -25.24
CA ALA A 526 -0.51 5.80 -24.15
C ALA A 526 0.70 6.66 -24.56
N THR A 527 0.85 7.82 -23.94
CA THR A 527 1.87 8.83 -24.28
C THR A 527 3.13 8.75 -23.41
N THR A 528 3.10 8.01 -22.31
CA THR A 528 4.22 7.91 -21.38
C THR A 528 5.30 6.96 -21.88
N VAL A 529 6.55 7.20 -21.47
CA VAL A 529 7.77 6.61 -22.05
C VAL A 529 7.79 5.08 -22.00
N GLU A 530 7.24 4.47 -20.95
CA GLU A 530 7.18 3.01 -20.80
C GLU A 530 6.43 2.31 -21.93
N TRP A 531 5.51 3.02 -22.60
CA TRP A 531 4.74 2.49 -23.73
C TRP A 531 5.48 2.54 -25.06
N SER A 532 6.66 3.16 -25.11
CA SER A 532 7.59 3.08 -26.25
C SER A 532 8.51 1.85 -26.19
N ALA A 533 8.62 1.19 -25.03
CA ALA A 533 9.36 -0.06 -24.92
C ALA A 533 8.57 -1.22 -25.55
N PRO A 534 9.25 -2.29 -26.01
CA PRO A 534 8.59 -3.54 -26.39
C PRO A 534 7.73 -4.13 -25.27
N SER A 535 6.82 -5.05 -25.61
CA SER A 535 5.97 -5.77 -24.66
C SER A 535 6.16 -7.28 -24.80
N PRO A 536 6.89 -7.97 -23.90
CA PRO A 536 7.56 -7.43 -22.70
C PRO A 536 8.84 -6.59 -23.01
N PRO A 537 9.26 -5.68 -22.10
CA PRO A 537 10.46 -4.86 -22.30
C PRO A 537 11.75 -5.68 -22.36
N LEU A 538 12.79 -5.11 -22.97
CA LEU A 538 14.07 -5.80 -23.15
C LEU A 538 14.79 -6.03 -21.80
N PRO A 539 15.34 -7.24 -21.55
CA PRO A 539 16.11 -7.52 -20.33
C PRO A 539 17.32 -6.57 -20.18
N HIS A 540 17.52 -6.01 -18.98
CA HIS A 540 18.57 -5.05 -18.62
C HIS A 540 18.72 -3.76 -19.44
N ALA A 541 17.97 -3.60 -20.53
CA ALA A 541 18.08 -2.43 -21.42
C ALA A 541 16.79 -1.60 -21.49
N ASN A 542 15.63 -2.23 -21.25
CA ASN A 542 14.28 -1.68 -21.40
C ASN A 542 13.90 -1.33 -22.85
N PHE A 543 14.70 -0.51 -23.52
CA PHE A 543 14.48 0.06 -24.84
C PHE A 543 15.50 -0.45 -25.86
N ALA A 544 15.13 -0.48 -27.13
CA ALA A 544 16.03 -0.90 -28.21
C ALA A 544 17.09 0.16 -28.55
N ALA A 545 16.81 1.43 -28.24
CA ALA A 545 17.69 2.57 -28.44
C ALA A 545 17.55 3.55 -27.26
N PRO A 546 18.55 4.43 -27.03
CA PRO A 546 18.42 5.52 -26.07
C PRO A 546 17.20 6.39 -26.36
N ILE A 547 16.50 6.79 -25.29
CA ILE A 547 15.30 7.62 -25.35
C ILE A 547 15.68 9.08 -25.07
N GLU A 548 15.17 10.00 -25.88
CA GLU A 548 15.17 11.45 -25.62
C GLU A 548 13.72 11.93 -25.54
N VAL A 549 13.38 12.68 -24.49
CA VAL A 549 12.01 13.12 -24.21
C VAL A 549 11.80 14.57 -24.65
N ILE A 550 10.95 14.77 -25.64
CA ILE A 550 10.73 16.11 -26.26
C ILE A 550 9.44 16.80 -25.73
N GLY A 551 8.52 16.04 -25.12
CA GLY A 551 7.20 16.53 -24.65
C GLY A 551 6.87 16.18 -23.18
N GLY A 552 5.68 16.60 -22.73
CA GLY A 552 5.15 16.25 -21.41
C GLY A 552 4.50 14.85 -21.35
N PRO A 553 4.34 14.25 -20.16
CA PRO A 553 3.93 12.85 -20.00
C PRO A 553 2.48 12.58 -20.43
N TYR A 554 1.63 13.62 -20.45
CA TYR A 554 0.19 13.51 -20.74
C TYR A 554 -0.24 14.33 -21.97
N GLY A 555 0.54 14.32 -23.05
CA GLY A 555 0.24 15.00 -24.31
C GLY A 555 -0.93 14.40 -25.10
N TYR A 556 -2.06 14.14 -24.44
CA TYR A 556 -3.29 13.66 -25.07
C TYR A 556 -4.10 14.87 -25.59
N GLY A 557 -4.46 14.86 -26.88
CA GLY A 557 -5.35 15.87 -27.46
C GLY A 557 -4.69 16.95 -28.31
N ASP A 558 -3.35 16.97 -28.40
CA ASP A 558 -2.65 17.79 -29.40
C ASP A 558 -2.69 17.08 -30.77
N PRO A 559 -2.89 17.81 -31.89
CA PRO A 559 -2.79 17.23 -33.22
C PRO A 559 -1.37 16.67 -33.41
N ALA A 560 -1.26 15.44 -33.92
CA ALA A 560 0.03 14.84 -34.26
C ALA A 560 0.81 15.80 -35.18
N PRO A 561 2.15 15.94 -35.04
CA PRO A 561 2.91 16.76 -35.97
C PRO A 561 2.77 16.14 -37.36
N ALA A 562 2.51 16.97 -38.36
CA ALA A 562 2.64 16.53 -39.75
C ALA A 562 4.08 16.04 -39.95
N GLY A 563 4.24 14.89 -40.62
CA GLY A 563 5.56 14.36 -40.99
C GLY A 563 6.39 15.36 -41.81
N PRO A 564 7.66 15.03 -42.12
CA PRO A 564 8.59 16.00 -42.68
C PRO A 564 8.18 16.41 -44.09
N SER A 565 7.47 17.52 -44.22
CA SER A 565 7.25 18.19 -45.49
C SER A 565 7.25 19.70 -45.29
N GLY A 566 8.29 20.35 -45.83
CA GLY A 566 8.22 21.68 -46.42
C GLY A 566 8.00 22.88 -45.49
N SER A 567 9.08 23.62 -45.26
CA SER A 567 9.14 25.08 -45.00
C SER A 567 7.82 25.88 -44.97
N SER A 568 7.54 26.52 -43.83
CA SER A 568 7.06 27.92 -43.80
C SER A 568 7.27 28.53 -42.41
N GLU A 569 7.86 29.73 -42.40
CA GLU A 569 8.14 30.56 -41.23
C GLU A 569 6.88 31.07 -40.51
N GLY A 570 7.01 31.28 -39.20
CA GLY A 570 6.38 32.39 -38.50
C GLY A 570 5.02 32.15 -37.83
N ALA A 571 5.02 31.72 -36.55
CA ALA A 571 4.06 32.19 -35.54
C ALA A 571 4.49 31.74 -34.13
N ALA A 572 4.59 32.69 -33.19
CA ALA A 572 4.74 32.41 -31.77
C ALA A 572 3.36 32.10 -31.16
N SER A 573 3.13 30.86 -30.68
CA SER A 573 2.38 30.53 -29.46
C SER A 573 2.24 29.01 -29.25
N SER A 574 2.14 28.61 -27.97
CA SER A 574 1.83 27.28 -27.41
C SER A 574 3.02 26.30 -27.23
N SER A 575 3.28 25.95 -25.97
CA SER A 575 4.36 25.09 -25.49
C SER A 575 3.95 23.62 -25.31
N HIS A 576 3.09 23.11 -26.20
CA HIS A 576 2.62 21.72 -26.14
C HIS A 576 2.77 21.07 -27.52
N ALA A 577 3.96 20.51 -27.77
CA ALA A 577 4.22 19.65 -28.92
C ALA A 577 3.96 18.18 -28.52
N PRO A 578 3.35 17.36 -29.40
CA PRO A 578 3.19 15.92 -29.18
C PRO A 578 4.53 15.18 -29.07
N PHE A 579 4.50 14.02 -28.41
CA PHE A 579 5.65 13.17 -28.13
C PHE A 579 6.30 12.64 -29.43
N GLU A 580 7.49 13.12 -29.76
CA GLU A 580 8.35 12.55 -30.80
C GLU A 580 9.59 11.91 -30.14
N LEU A 581 9.89 10.67 -30.51
CA LEU A 581 11.13 9.98 -30.15
C LEU A 581 12.04 10.01 -31.37
N GLN A 582 13.14 10.76 -31.31
CA GLN A 582 14.19 10.63 -32.33
C GLN A 582 15.23 9.62 -31.86
N ALA A 583 15.36 8.52 -32.60
CA ALA A 583 16.51 7.63 -32.47
C ALA A 583 17.74 8.35 -33.03
N ARG A 584 18.75 8.63 -32.20
CA ARG A 584 20.03 9.13 -32.70
C ARG A 584 20.69 8.06 -33.59
N PRO A 585 21.22 8.40 -34.77
CA PRO A 585 22.21 7.57 -35.44
C PRO A 585 23.45 7.46 -34.55
N ARG A 586 24.06 6.27 -34.49
CA ARG A 586 25.29 6.04 -33.74
C ARG A 586 26.38 7.02 -34.24
N VAL A 587 26.97 7.78 -33.32
CA VAL A 587 28.26 8.45 -33.50
C VAL A 587 29.30 7.69 -32.70
#